data_AF-A0AA38K083-F1
#
_entry.id   AF-A0AA38K083-F1
#
_cell.length_a   1.000
_cell.length_b   1.000
_cell.length_c   1.000
_cell.angle_alpha   90.00
_cell.angle_beta   90.00
_cell.angle_gamma   90.00
#
_symmetry.space_group_name_H-M   'P 1'
#
loop_
_entity.id
_entity.type
_entity.pdbx_description
1 polymer ?
#
loop_
_entity_poly.entity_id
_entity_poly.type
_entity_poly.pdbx_seq_one_letter_code
_entity_poly.pdbx_strand_id
1 'polypeptide(L)'
;MSTTQPQPLIAALPRPNDADAPEQFLLRLRSIIGEILPCDGDTRISASENATWVLILNQLHDAFLVTFSFNDVWNAQPERVKLVEACLDTIESILKRVDGALIARKEVPGSKDIPRKLFFALFTLCHTLDLYVDTDITPRDGVSMPDSLRESACRTAILMLRRMGGSHAPTGDEPMWKILRIIIEELLNLSHGGLLVFTL
;
A
#
# COMPACT_ATOMS: atom_id res chain seq x y z
N MET A 1 -27.35 -3.69 29.43
CA MET A 1 -26.31 -2.95 28.69
C MET A 1 -26.11 -3.69 27.38
N SER A 2 -26.68 -3.17 26.29
CA SER A 2 -26.58 -3.81 24.97
C SER A 2 -25.21 -3.50 24.40
N THR A 3 -24.34 -4.50 24.34
CA THR A 3 -23.13 -4.46 23.54
C THR A 3 -23.54 -4.42 22.08
N THR A 4 -23.54 -3.23 21.48
CA THR A 4 -23.65 -3.06 20.04
C THR A 4 -22.45 -3.75 19.43
N GLN A 5 -22.65 -4.97 18.93
CA GLN A 5 -21.63 -5.69 18.18
C GLN A 5 -21.31 -4.83 16.95
N PRO A 6 -20.05 -4.40 16.76
CA PRO A 6 -19.70 -3.61 15.59
C PRO A 6 -20.09 -4.42 14.36
N GLN A 7 -21.00 -3.89 13.55
CA GLN A 7 -21.27 -4.41 12.21
C GLN A 7 -19.91 -4.59 11.52
N PRO A 8 -19.70 -5.65 10.71
CA PRO A 8 -18.47 -5.82 9.98
C PRO A 8 -18.37 -4.66 8.98
N LEU A 9 -17.69 -3.58 9.41
CA LEU A 9 -17.59 -2.29 8.74
C LEU A 9 -16.98 -2.38 7.34
N ILE A 10 -16.52 -3.57 6.96
CA ILE A 10 -15.80 -3.83 5.73
C ILE A 10 -16.47 -5.04 5.07
N ALA A 11 -17.62 -4.79 4.46
CA ALA A 11 -17.83 -5.40 3.15
C ALA A 11 -16.59 -5.00 2.32
N ALA A 12 -15.84 -6.00 1.82
CA ALA A 12 -14.59 -5.84 1.08
C ALA A 12 -14.58 -4.56 0.24
N LEU A 13 -13.45 -3.82 0.20
CA LEU A 13 -13.30 -2.69 -0.72
C LEU A 13 -13.89 -3.12 -2.07
N PRO A 14 -14.84 -2.34 -2.64
CA PRO A 14 -15.49 -2.74 -3.87
C PRO A 14 -14.40 -3.11 -4.86
N ARG A 15 -14.47 -4.33 -5.40
CA ARG A 15 -13.54 -4.73 -6.45
C ARG A 15 -13.64 -3.67 -7.54
N PRO A 16 -12.53 -3.23 -8.13
CA PRO A 16 -12.57 -2.39 -9.30
C PRO A 16 -13.20 -3.20 -10.46
N ASN A 17 -14.51 -3.33 -10.45
CA ASN A 17 -15.29 -3.72 -11.61
C ASN A 17 -15.73 -2.40 -12.27
N ASP A 18 -15.56 -2.34 -13.58
CA ASP A 18 -15.51 -1.16 -14.48
C ASP A 18 -16.72 -0.19 -14.47
N ALA A 19 -17.65 -0.29 -13.53
CA ALA A 19 -18.89 0.50 -13.49
C ALA A 19 -18.95 1.58 -12.40
N ASP A 20 -18.15 1.48 -11.34
CA ASP A 20 -18.09 2.52 -10.30
C ASP A 20 -16.92 3.47 -10.60
N ALA A 21 -17.22 4.77 -10.77
CA ALA A 21 -16.21 5.78 -11.09
C ALA A 21 -15.08 5.81 -10.04
N PRO A 22 -13.80 5.96 -10.43
CA PRO A 22 -12.64 6.07 -9.53
C PRO A 22 -12.84 7.06 -8.36
N GLU A 23 -13.65 8.10 -8.58
CA GLU A 23 -14.05 9.07 -7.57
C GLU A 23 -14.86 8.48 -6.42
N GLN A 24 -15.79 7.56 -6.70
CA GLN A 24 -16.59 6.92 -5.65
C GLN A 24 -15.74 6.01 -4.78
N PHE A 25 -14.77 5.32 -5.39
CA PHE A 25 -13.79 4.54 -4.65
C PHE A 25 -12.93 5.44 -3.75
N LEU A 26 -12.41 6.54 -4.31
CA LEU A 26 -11.66 7.55 -3.56
C LEU A 26 -12.44 8.08 -2.35
N LEU A 27 -13.72 8.40 -2.54
CA LEU A 27 -14.59 8.86 -1.45
C LEU A 27 -14.74 7.78 -0.37
N ARG A 28 -14.95 6.52 -0.75
CA ARG A 28 -15.04 5.41 0.22
C ARG A 28 -13.72 5.20 0.95
N LEU A 29 -12.60 5.20 0.24
CA LEU A 29 -11.28 5.05 0.85
C LEU A 29 -11.04 6.18 1.87
N ARG A 30 -11.35 7.42 1.50
CA ARG A 30 -11.27 8.57 2.40
C ARG A 30 -12.23 8.47 3.58
N SER A 31 -13.44 7.94 3.40
CA SER A 31 -14.37 7.65 4.50
C SER A 31 -13.78 6.64 5.47
N ILE A 32 -13.21 5.54 4.96
CA ILE A 32 -12.55 4.49 5.77
C ILE A 32 -11.37 5.08 6.53
N ILE A 33 -10.53 5.89 5.89
CA ILE A 33 -9.42 6.59 6.56
C ILE A 33 -9.97 7.54 7.63
N GLY A 34 -10.95 8.39 7.30
CA GLY A 34 -11.48 9.40 8.22
C GLY A 34 -12.20 8.79 9.43
N GLU A 35 -12.93 7.70 9.24
CA GLU A 35 -13.70 7.03 10.29
C GLU A 35 -12.82 6.13 11.17
N ILE A 36 -11.88 5.40 10.57
CA ILE A 36 -11.13 4.35 11.27
C ILE A 36 -9.72 4.82 11.67
N LEU A 37 -9.14 5.75 10.92
CA LEU A 37 -7.84 6.36 11.18
C LEU A 37 -8.01 7.88 11.44
N PRO A 38 -8.69 8.30 12.51
CA PRO A 38 -8.91 9.72 12.78
C PRO A 38 -7.56 10.48 12.79
N CYS A 39 -7.49 11.59 12.05
CA CYS A 39 -6.25 12.34 11.78
C CYS A 39 -5.51 12.82 13.04
N ASP A 40 -6.20 12.96 14.16
CA ASP A 40 -5.69 13.65 15.35
C ASP A 40 -5.10 12.74 16.44
N GLY A 41 -4.66 11.52 16.11
CA GLY A 41 -4.21 10.57 17.14
C GLY A 41 -2.91 9.83 16.83
N ASP A 42 -1.92 10.01 17.73
CA ASP A 42 -0.83 9.04 18.00
C ASP A 42 -1.36 7.70 18.56
N THR A 43 -2.68 7.54 18.64
CA THR A 43 -3.35 6.34 19.10
C THR A 43 -3.00 5.16 18.20
N ARG A 44 -2.22 4.24 18.75
CA ARG A 44 -1.93 2.96 18.14
C ARG A 44 -3.19 2.08 18.15
N ILE A 45 -3.42 1.41 17.03
CA ILE A 45 -4.51 0.46 16.85
C ILE A 45 -4.00 -0.93 17.25
N SER A 46 -4.79 -1.59 18.08
CA SER A 46 -4.48 -2.93 18.61
C SER A 46 -4.35 -3.96 17.50
N ALA A 47 -3.45 -4.93 17.72
CA ALA A 47 -3.22 -6.05 16.82
C ALA A 47 -4.43 -6.98 16.63
N SER A 48 -5.48 -6.83 17.46
CA SER A 48 -6.73 -7.60 17.39
C SER A 48 -7.52 -7.37 16.10
N GLU A 49 -7.31 -6.24 15.43
CA GLU A 49 -7.97 -5.91 14.16
C GLU A 49 -7.08 -6.14 12.93
N ASN A 50 -5.91 -6.78 13.10
CA ASN A 50 -4.92 -6.90 12.02
C ASN A 50 -5.42 -7.63 10.78
N ALA A 51 -6.28 -8.64 10.91
CA ALA A 51 -6.77 -9.40 9.75
C ALA A 51 -7.45 -8.48 8.72
N THR A 52 -8.19 -7.51 9.21
CA THR A 52 -8.84 -6.46 8.43
C THR A 52 -7.83 -5.59 7.68
N TRP A 53 -6.81 -5.10 8.39
CA TRP A 53 -5.79 -4.22 7.82
C TRP A 53 -4.94 -4.94 6.77
N VAL A 54 -4.62 -6.21 7.01
CA VAL A 54 -3.94 -7.10 6.07
C VAL A 54 -4.78 -7.25 4.79
N LEU A 55 -6.09 -7.45 4.91
CA LEU A 55 -6.99 -7.53 3.75
C LEU A 55 -7.02 -6.22 2.95
N ILE A 56 -7.11 -5.07 3.64
CA ILE A 56 -7.07 -3.75 3.00
C ILE A 56 -5.76 -3.56 2.24
N LEU A 57 -4.61 -3.83 2.87
CA LEU A 57 -3.30 -3.71 2.23
C LEU A 57 -3.19 -4.60 0.98
N ASN A 58 -3.71 -5.83 1.03
CA ASN A 58 -3.73 -6.72 -0.13
C ASN A 58 -4.62 -6.18 -1.25
N GLN A 59 -5.80 -5.64 -0.92
CA GLN A 59 -6.71 -5.04 -1.90
C GLN A 59 -6.11 -3.79 -2.55
N LEU A 60 -5.44 -2.92 -1.78
CA LEU A 60 -4.76 -1.74 -2.32
C LEU A 60 -3.62 -2.12 -3.27
N HIS A 61 -2.88 -3.18 -2.92
CA HIS A 61 -1.85 -3.75 -3.79
C HIS A 61 -2.44 -4.23 -5.12
N ASP A 62 -3.40 -5.17 -5.07
CA ASP A 62 -3.92 -5.87 -6.24
C ASP A 62 -4.70 -4.93 -7.18
N ALA A 63 -5.46 -3.98 -6.62
CA ALA A 63 -6.34 -3.12 -7.41
C ALA A 63 -5.61 -1.92 -8.04
N PHE A 64 -4.62 -1.34 -7.35
CA PHE A 64 -4.12 -0.01 -7.74
C PHE A 64 -2.62 0.04 -7.98
N LEU A 65 -1.82 -0.45 -7.04
CA LEU A 65 -0.37 -0.29 -7.15
C LEU A 65 0.21 -1.10 -8.32
N VAL A 66 -0.25 -2.35 -8.50
CA VAL A 66 0.23 -3.21 -9.59
C VAL A 66 -0.29 -2.77 -10.95
N THR A 67 -1.44 -2.11 -11.01
CA THR A 67 -2.04 -1.73 -12.29
C THR A 67 -1.45 -0.45 -12.85
N PHE A 68 -0.83 0.39 -12.02
CA PHE A 68 -0.25 1.67 -12.44
C PHE A 68 0.93 1.46 -13.39
N SER A 69 0.84 2.02 -14.59
CA SER A 69 1.84 1.83 -15.66
C SER A 69 2.21 3.16 -16.32
N PHE A 70 3.31 3.13 -17.08
CA PHE A 70 3.86 4.30 -17.77
C PHE A 70 3.00 4.81 -18.95
N ASN A 71 2.01 4.02 -19.42
CA ASN A 71 1.27 4.36 -20.64
C ASN A 71 0.27 5.52 -20.42
N ASP A 72 0.73 6.76 -20.70
CA ASP A 72 -0.03 8.03 -20.77
C ASP A 72 -0.95 8.36 -19.58
N VAL A 73 -0.70 7.78 -18.42
CA VAL A 73 -1.57 7.92 -17.24
C VAL A 73 -1.65 9.37 -16.75
N TRP A 74 -0.55 10.13 -16.81
CA TRP A 74 -0.49 11.43 -16.13
C TRP A 74 -1.45 12.47 -16.71
N ASN A 75 -1.44 12.64 -18.03
CA ASN A 75 -2.26 13.63 -18.70
C ASN A 75 -3.66 13.10 -19.05
N ALA A 76 -3.79 11.78 -19.28
CA ALA A 76 -5.06 11.18 -19.67
C ALA A 76 -5.93 10.78 -18.47
N GLN A 77 -5.35 10.45 -17.31
CA GLN A 77 -6.05 9.87 -16.16
C GLN A 77 -5.62 10.51 -14.81
N PRO A 78 -5.83 11.81 -14.60
CA PRO A 78 -5.45 12.49 -13.36
C PRO A 78 -6.11 11.90 -12.10
N GLU A 79 -7.31 11.33 -12.22
CA GLU A 79 -8.00 10.61 -11.16
C GLU A 79 -7.23 9.37 -10.67
N ARG A 80 -6.50 8.73 -11.57
CA ARG A 80 -5.67 7.58 -11.24
C ARG A 80 -4.43 7.98 -10.44
N VAL A 81 -3.84 9.13 -10.74
CA VAL A 81 -2.74 9.71 -9.96
C VAL A 81 -3.21 10.02 -8.54
N LYS A 82 -4.36 10.68 -8.39
CA LYS A 82 -4.98 10.97 -7.09
C LYS A 82 -5.32 9.70 -6.30
N LEU A 83 -5.68 8.63 -7.00
CA LEU A 83 -5.97 7.34 -6.39
C LEU A 83 -4.72 6.66 -5.85
N VAL A 84 -3.62 6.64 -6.61
CA VAL A 84 -2.34 6.13 -6.11
C VAL A 84 -1.87 6.94 -4.91
N GLU A 85 -1.97 8.27 -4.96
CA GLU A 85 -1.66 9.15 -3.83
C GLU A 85 -2.46 8.78 -2.57
N ALA A 86 -3.78 8.63 -2.69
CA ALA A 86 -4.64 8.22 -1.58
C ALA A 86 -4.29 6.81 -1.06
N CYS A 87 -3.92 5.88 -1.94
CA CYS A 87 -3.46 4.54 -1.55
C CYS A 87 -2.17 4.61 -0.74
N LEU A 88 -1.19 5.42 -1.17
CA LEU A 88 0.07 5.61 -0.46
C LEU A 88 -0.17 6.21 0.94
N ASP A 89 -1.00 7.26 1.04
CA ASP A 89 -1.35 7.87 2.32
C ASP A 89 -2.05 6.87 3.27
N THR A 90 -2.92 6.02 2.72
CA THR A 90 -3.59 4.95 3.48
C THR A 90 -2.59 3.94 4.00
N ILE A 91 -1.69 3.45 3.14
CA ILE A 91 -0.67 2.47 3.50
C ILE A 91 0.26 3.06 4.56
N GLU A 92 0.74 4.28 4.36
CA GLU A 92 1.60 4.99 5.30
C GLU A 92 0.91 5.12 6.68
N SER A 93 -0.37 5.49 6.69
CA SER A 93 -1.16 5.62 7.91
C SER A 93 -1.36 4.30 8.64
N ILE A 94 -1.67 3.22 7.91
CA ILE A 94 -1.78 1.86 8.47
C ILE A 94 -0.43 1.45 9.07
N LEU A 95 0.66 1.64 8.34
CA LEU A 95 2.00 1.25 8.79
C LEU A 95 2.42 2.00 10.05
N LYS A 96 2.07 3.27 10.20
CA LYS A 96 2.38 4.07 11.40
C LYS A 96 1.57 3.64 12.62
N ARG A 97 0.30 3.30 12.44
CA ARG A 97 -0.67 3.21 13.54
C ARG A 97 -1.05 1.80 13.93
N VAL A 98 -1.03 0.84 13.00
CA VAL A 98 -1.48 -0.52 13.22
C VAL A 98 -0.28 -1.40 13.56
N ASP A 99 -0.25 -1.91 14.80
CA ASP A 99 0.84 -2.76 15.25
C ASP A 99 0.70 -4.18 14.67
N GLY A 100 1.71 -4.62 13.93
CA GLY A 100 1.72 -5.93 13.28
C GLY A 100 0.89 -6.00 11.99
N ALA A 101 0.62 -4.87 11.32
CA ALA A 101 -0.08 -4.83 10.03
C ALA A 101 0.61 -5.66 8.92
N LEU A 102 1.93 -5.87 9.03
CA LEU A 102 2.73 -6.67 8.09
C LEU A 102 2.95 -8.12 8.54
N ILE A 103 2.43 -8.51 9.71
CA ILE A 103 2.67 -9.84 10.26
C ILE A 103 1.68 -10.81 9.63
N ALA A 104 2.22 -11.87 9.02
CA ALA A 104 1.45 -12.92 8.42
C ALA A 104 0.45 -13.54 9.42
N ARG A 105 -0.77 -13.80 8.95
CA ARG A 105 -1.84 -14.43 9.74
C ARG A 105 -2.33 -15.68 9.03
N LYS A 106 -2.35 -16.81 9.76
CA LYS A 106 -2.86 -18.09 9.25
C LYS A 106 -4.30 -18.00 8.73
N GLU A 107 -5.10 -17.11 9.30
CA GLU A 107 -6.52 -16.93 8.97
C GLU A 107 -6.75 -16.12 7.68
N VAL A 108 -5.74 -15.38 7.19
CA VAL A 108 -5.87 -14.56 5.99
C VAL A 108 -5.04 -15.18 4.86
N PRO A 109 -5.68 -15.74 3.81
CA PRO A 109 -4.99 -16.30 2.66
C PRO A 109 -4.08 -15.26 1.99
N GLY A 110 -2.87 -15.67 1.60
CA GLY A 110 -1.89 -14.80 0.95
C GLY A 110 -1.19 -13.79 1.88
N SER A 111 -1.52 -13.74 3.18
CA SER A 111 -0.96 -12.73 4.09
C SER A 111 0.54 -12.80 4.30
N LYS A 112 1.16 -13.96 4.06
CA LYS A 112 2.61 -14.16 4.13
C LYS A 112 3.37 -13.36 3.08
N ASP A 113 2.75 -13.19 1.91
CA ASP A 113 3.40 -12.56 0.76
C ASP A 113 3.16 -11.06 0.71
N ILE A 114 2.20 -10.53 1.48
CA ILE A 114 1.83 -9.11 1.43
C ILE A 114 3.02 -8.18 1.65
N PRO A 115 3.91 -8.37 2.65
CA PRO A 115 5.02 -7.44 2.82
C PRO A 115 6.00 -7.49 1.63
N ARG A 116 6.18 -8.65 1.00
CA ARG A 116 7.01 -8.74 -0.21
C ARG A 116 6.31 -8.06 -1.38
N LYS A 117 5.06 -8.44 -1.67
CA LYS A 117 4.21 -7.91 -2.75
C LYS A 117 4.11 -6.38 -2.70
N LEU A 118 3.74 -5.85 -1.54
CA LEU A 118 3.56 -4.41 -1.35
C LEU A 118 4.87 -3.64 -1.52
N PHE A 119 6.00 -4.17 -1.02
CA PHE A 119 7.30 -3.55 -1.23
C PHE A 119 7.67 -3.49 -2.72
N PHE A 120 7.49 -4.60 -3.45
CA PHE A 120 7.77 -4.61 -4.90
C PHE A 120 6.84 -3.70 -5.68
N ALA A 121 5.57 -3.62 -5.32
CA ALA A 121 4.66 -2.69 -5.97
C ALA A 121 5.08 -1.23 -5.75
N LEU A 122 5.52 -0.87 -4.54
CA LEU A 122 6.08 0.46 -4.24
C LEU A 122 7.37 0.72 -5.03
N PHE A 123 8.27 -0.26 -5.11
CA PHE A 123 9.52 -0.15 -5.86
C PHE A 123 9.26 0.02 -7.36
N THR A 124 8.38 -0.80 -7.94
CA THR A 124 7.96 -0.71 -9.34
C THR A 124 7.26 0.62 -9.62
N LEU A 125 6.46 1.13 -8.67
CA LEU A 125 5.86 2.46 -8.77
C LEU A 125 6.96 3.53 -8.81
N CYS A 126 7.94 3.52 -7.91
CA CYS A 126 9.05 4.48 -7.94
C CYS A 126 9.79 4.44 -9.28
N HIS A 127 10.11 3.25 -9.78
CA HIS A 127 10.76 3.09 -11.08
C HIS A 127 9.91 3.63 -12.22
N THR A 128 8.60 3.34 -12.22
CA THR A 128 7.66 3.86 -13.22
C THR A 128 7.59 5.38 -13.17
N LEU A 129 7.63 5.98 -11.99
CA LEU A 129 7.63 7.43 -11.79
C LEU A 129 8.93 8.09 -12.23
N ASP A 130 10.07 7.41 -12.09
CA ASP A 130 11.35 7.88 -12.62
C ASP A 130 11.31 8.05 -14.15
N LEU A 131 10.56 7.20 -14.86
CA LEU A 131 10.40 7.32 -16.31
C LEU A 131 9.65 8.59 -16.72
N TYR A 132 8.87 9.19 -15.82
CA TYR A 132 8.13 10.43 -16.07
C TYR A 132 8.95 11.70 -15.83
N VAL A 133 10.16 11.61 -15.23
CA VAL A 133 11.00 12.78 -14.91
C VAL A 133 11.35 13.59 -16.16
N ASP A 134 11.56 12.92 -17.28
CA ASP A 134 11.92 13.55 -18.57
C ASP A 134 10.70 13.81 -19.47
N THR A 135 9.48 13.62 -18.97
CA THR A 135 8.25 13.82 -19.75
C THR A 135 7.64 15.20 -19.52
N ASP A 136 7.15 15.83 -20.59
CA ASP A 136 6.46 17.11 -20.53
C ASP A 136 5.07 16.96 -19.88
N ILE A 137 5.03 16.98 -18.55
CA ILE A 137 3.80 16.93 -17.77
C ILE A 137 3.28 18.34 -17.53
N THR A 138 2.02 18.58 -17.90
CA THR A 138 1.33 19.84 -17.59
C THR A 138 0.81 19.78 -16.16
N PRO A 139 1.25 20.66 -15.24
CA PRO A 139 0.71 20.70 -13.89
C PRO A 139 -0.80 20.93 -13.90
N ARG A 140 -1.55 20.20 -13.07
CA ARG A 140 -3.00 20.35 -12.91
C ARG A 140 -3.33 20.54 -11.43
N ASP A 141 -4.34 21.36 -11.16
CA ASP A 141 -4.75 21.64 -9.80
C ASP A 141 -5.19 20.36 -9.05
N GLY A 142 -4.65 20.21 -7.83
CA GLY A 142 -4.89 19.05 -6.98
C GLY A 142 -4.40 17.70 -7.52
N VAL A 143 -3.49 17.68 -8.51
CA VAL A 143 -2.81 16.45 -8.98
C VAL A 143 -1.34 16.55 -8.60
N SER A 144 -0.84 15.59 -7.83
CA SER A 144 0.59 15.51 -7.49
C SER A 144 1.46 15.43 -8.75
N MET A 145 2.69 15.95 -8.68
CA MET A 145 3.72 15.77 -9.73
C MET A 145 4.46 14.43 -9.53
N PRO A 146 5.09 13.85 -10.58
CA PRO A 146 5.77 12.55 -10.47
C PRO A 146 6.80 12.50 -9.35
N ASP A 147 7.61 13.54 -9.21
CA ASP A 147 8.63 13.62 -8.16
C ASP A 147 8.03 13.56 -6.75
N SER A 148 6.91 14.27 -6.53
CA SER A 148 6.18 14.27 -5.25
C SER A 148 5.61 12.89 -4.94
N LEU A 149 4.96 12.27 -5.93
CA LEU A 149 4.38 10.95 -5.77
C LEU A 149 5.47 9.88 -5.55
N ARG A 150 6.61 10.02 -6.21
CA ARG A 150 7.78 9.15 -6.06
C ARG A 150 8.37 9.29 -4.67
N GLU A 151 8.52 10.51 -4.16
CA GLU A 151 8.98 10.75 -2.79
C GLU A 151 8.05 10.07 -1.77
N SER A 152 6.74 10.18 -1.96
CA SER A 152 5.74 9.52 -1.11
C SER A 152 5.85 7.98 -1.16
N ALA A 153 6.00 7.40 -2.36
CA ALA A 153 6.20 5.97 -2.55
C ALA A 153 7.50 5.47 -1.89
N CYS A 154 8.61 6.18 -2.10
CA CYS A 154 9.90 5.92 -1.45
C CYS A 154 9.80 5.99 0.08
N ARG A 155 9.18 7.04 0.62
CA ARG A 155 8.97 7.20 2.06
C ARG A 155 8.15 6.05 2.64
N THR A 156 7.09 5.64 1.94
CA THR A 156 6.24 4.51 2.33
C THR A 156 7.02 3.19 2.33
N ALA A 157 7.84 2.95 1.30
CA ALA A 157 8.71 1.78 1.22
C ALA A 157 9.74 1.73 2.36
N ILE A 158 10.38 2.87 2.67
CA ILE A 158 11.32 2.98 3.79
C ILE A 158 10.62 2.72 5.13
N LEU A 159 9.44 3.30 5.35
CA LEU A 159 8.65 3.07 6.54
C LEU A 159 8.33 1.58 6.71
N MET A 160 7.95 0.92 5.62
CA MET A 160 7.66 -0.50 5.58
C MET A 160 8.88 -1.35 5.98
N LEU A 161 10.06 -1.07 5.40
CA LEU A 161 11.32 -1.73 5.78
C LEU A 161 11.63 -1.54 7.27
N ARG A 162 11.46 -0.32 7.79
CA ARG A 162 11.66 -0.02 9.23
C ARG A 162 10.71 -0.82 10.12
N ARG A 163 9.43 -0.97 9.71
CA ARG A 163 8.45 -1.76 10.46
C ARG A 163 8.77 -3.26 10.43
N MET A 164 9.37 -3.77 9.36
CA MET A 164 9.86 -5.16 9.30
C MET A 164 11.12 -5.39 10.13
N GLY A 165 12.02 -4.41 10.21
CA GLY A 165 13.27 -4.49 10.98
C GLY A 165 13.13 -4.18 12.48
N GLY A 166 11.99 -3.65 12.92
CA GLY A 166 11.75 -3.26 14.30
C GLY A 166 11.66 -4.46 15.26
N SER A 167 12.39 -4.38 16.38
CA SER A 167 12.53 -5.43 17.41
C SER A 167 11.26 -5.75 18.22
N HIS A 168 10.09 -5.25 17.81
CA HIS A 168 8.83 -5.39 18.56
C HIS A 168 7.78 -6.22 17.80
N ALA A 169 8.19 -6.94 16.75
CA ALA A 169 7.27 -7.85 16.08
C ALA A 169 6.82 -8.93 17.09
N PRO A 170 5.52 -9.01 17.44
CA PRO A 170 5.01 -10.15 18.18
C PRO A 170 5.39 -11.44 17.46
N THR A 171 5.64 -12.50 18.21
CA THR A 171 6.02 -13.84 17.75
C THR A 171 5.01 -14.39 16.73
N GLY A 172 5.19 -14.03 15.46
CA GLY A 172 4.55 -14.67 14.32
C GLY A 172 5.29 -15.95 13.94
N ASP A 173 4.64 -16.83 13.19
CA ASP A 173 5.21 -18.11 12.76
C ASP A 173 6.46 -17.94 11.87
N GLU A 174 6.57 -16.82 11.15
CA GLU A 174 7.70 -16.52 10.29
C GLU A 174 8.32 -15.17 10.68
N PRO A 175 9.63 -15.12 10.97
CA PRO A 175 10.25 -13.89 11.40
C PRO A 175 10.43 -12.93 10.23
N MET A 176 10.01 -11.67 10.41
CA MET A 176 10.04 -10.61 9.38
C MET A 176 11.42 -10.38 8.77
N TRP A 177 12.51 -10.67 9.48
CA TRP A 177 13.87 -10.57 8.94
C TRP A 177 14.10 -11.50 7.74
N LYS A 178 13.40 -12.65 7.64
CA LYS A 178 13.49 -13.53 6.47
C LYS A 178 12.89 -12.87 5.23
N ILE A 179 11.73 -12.23 5.38
CA ILE A 179 11.09 -11.49 4.28
C ILE A 179 11.97 -10.32 3.85
N LEU A 180 12.50 -9.56 4.81
CA LEU A 180 13.45 -8.47 4.53
C LEU A 180 14.68 -8.97 3.78
N ARG A 181 15.24 -10.11 4.20
CA ARG A 181 16.38 -10.74 3.52
C ARG A 181 16.04 -11.10 2.08
N ILE A 182 14.89 -11.72 1.82
CA ILE A 182 14.43 -12.06 0.47
C ILE A 182 14.33 -10.78 -0.39
N ILE A 183 13.71 -9.73 0.13
CA ILE A 183 13.61 -8.44 -0.56
C ILE A 183 15.00 -7.91 -0.93
N ILE A 184 15.95 -7.91 0.00
CA ILE A 184 17.32 -7.44 -0.25
C ILE A 184 18.02 -8.29 -1.30
N GLU A 185 17.93 -9.63 -1.21
CA GLU A 185 18.54 -10.54 -2.18
C GLU A 185 17.99 -10.31 -3.59
N GLU A 186 16.68 -10.07 -3.72
CA GLU A 186 16.04 -9.75 -5.00
C GLU A 186 16.47 -8.39 -5.55
N LEU A 187 16.57 -7.35 -4.71
CA LEU A 187 17.11 -6.05 -5.10
C LEU A 187 18.58 -6.13 -5.54
N LEU A 188 19.39 -6.94 -4.85
CA LEU A 188 20.78 -7.17 -5.25
C LEU A 188 20.83 -7.87 -6.60
N ASN A 189 20.02 -8.90 -6.84
CA ASN A 189 19.97 -9.60 -8.12
C ASN A 189 19.61 -8.67 -9.28
N LEU A 190 18.66 -7.74 -9.07
CA LEU A 190 18.35 -6.67 -10.02
C LEU A 190 19.56 -5.81 -10.36
N SER A 191 20.31 -5.37 -9.34
CA SER A 191 21.48 -4.50 -9.55
C SER A 191 22.62 -5.15 -10.34
N HIS A 192 22.70 -6.49 -10.35
CA HIS A 192 23.69 -7.25 -11.12
C HIS A 192 23.20 -7.61 -12.54
N GLY A 193 22.11 -7.00 -13.02
CA GLY A 193 21.55 -7.27 -14.34
C GLY A 193 20.74 -8.57 -14.42
N GLY A 194 20.35 -9.15 -13.29
CA GLY A 194 19.41 -10.26 -13.25
C GLY A 194 18.02 -9.82 -13.70
N LEU A 195 17.39 -10.60 -14.59
CA LEU A 195 15.98 -10.43 -14.93
C LEU A 195 15.11 -10.83 -13.73
N LEU A 196 14.22 -9.95 -13.27
CA LEU A 196 13.16 -10.35 -12.35
C LEU A 196 12.14 -11.19 -13.09
N VAL A 197 12.08 -12.48 -12.76
CA VAL A 197 10.89 -13.28 -13.04
C VAL A 197 9.94 -13.03 -11.88
N PHE A 198 9.06 -12.03 -12.03
CA PHE A 198 7.92 -11.88 -11.13
C PHE A 198 6.94 -13.03 -11.41
N THR A 199 7.00 -14.09 -10.62
CA THR A 199 5.84 -14.96 -10.43
C THR A 199 4.87 -14.22 -9.50
N LEU A 200 4.00 -13.41 -10.10
CA LEU A 200 2.84 -12.79 -9.44
C LEU A 200 1.82 -13.86 -9.02
#